data_AF-A0A968H602-F1
#
_entry.id   AF-A0A968H602-F1
#
_cell.length_a   1.000
_cell.length_b   1.000
_cell.length_c   1.000
_cell.angle_alpha   90.00
_cell.angle_beta   90.00
_cell.angle_gamma   90.00
#
_symmetry.space_group_name_H-M   'P 1'
#
loop_
_entity.id
_entity.type
_entity.pdbx_description
1 polymer ?
#
loop_
_entity_poly.entity_id
_entity_poly.type
_entity_poly.pdbx_seq_one_letter_code
_entity_poly.pdbx_strand_id
1 'polypeptide(L)'
;MSQQQHPDQLSLNQALALIKLLVLPSGQEVQNPTLLQLKQLLCAKKRALATADRSFDALLLDLGKLLDEQIQAGAPEAIKKRLLQLADYFHKLEAAAGHLNHLAFMGSAQLDVEELVQLKHDMELFDSFEPGFFRRLFVEELLLSPLLDSYGRRRIKILLDGLAATKTIKLQNSDMKLYDLMAVQQLIEQLKQLEQEERLFMVVVDLVAEQSRLNQATVSSPQGRETIKRIIVIELRKRLQINHDIPEELFNRAVELVKLEAIYTNAVLPQILRGNHALRQEFITKSKLDLFYIEDLENRYCNENGIDPAILEQLRSG
;
A
#
# COMPACT_ATOMS: atom_id res chain seq x y z
N MET A 1 25.67 -0.72 15.71
CA MET A 1 24.89 -1.97 15.59
C MET A 1 25.02 -2.44 14.16
N SER A 2 25.69 -3.58 13.94
CA SER A 2 26.02 -4.11 12.63
C SER A 2 24.74 -4.53 11.90
N GLN A 3 24.36 -3.81 10.84
CA GLN A 3 23.32 -4.26 9.93
C GLN A 3 23.81 -5.55 9.27
N GLN A 4 23.28 -6.69 9.71
CA GLN A 4 23.42 -7.94 8.97
C GLN A 4 22.76 -7.71 7.60
N GLN A 5 23.57 -7.58 6.55
CA GLN A 5 23.08 -7.47 5.19
C GLN A 5 22.25 -8.72 4.91
N HIS A 6 20.96 -8.54 4.62
CA HIS A 6 20.09 -9.64 4.22
C HIS A 6 20.71 -10.32 2.99
N PRO A 7 20.70 -11.65 2.85
CA PRO A 7 21.32 -12.37 1.73
C PRO A 7 20.88 -11.93 0.31
N ASP A 8 19.81 -11.14 0.21
CA ASP A 8 19.27 -10.60 -1.04
C ASP A 8 19.65 -9.11 -1.30
N GLN A 9 20.52 -8.52 -0.48
CA GLN A 9 20.89 -7.11 -0.60
C GLN A 9 22.09 -6.89 -1.53
N LEU A 10 21.82 -6.48 -2.76
CA LEU A 10 22.81 -5.82 -3.62
C LEU A 10 22.67 -4.29 -3.54
N SER A 11 23.78 -3.56 -3.52
CA SER A 11 23.75 -2.12 -3.83
C SER A 11 23.28 -1.89 -5.27
N LEU A 12 22.79 -0.69 -5.58
CA LEU A 12 22.35 -0.33 -6.94
C LEU A 12 23.46 -0.62 -7.97
N ASN A 13 24.69 -0.18 -7.69
CA ASN A 13 25.84 -0.40 -8.58
C ASN A 13 26.16 -1.88 -8.80
N GLN A 14 26.06 -2.71 -7.74
CA GLN A 14 26.27 -4.15 -7.86
C GLN A 14 25.15 -4.82 -8.69
N ALA A 15 23.90 -4.39 -8.52
CA ALA A 15 22.78 -4.89 -9.32
C ALA A 15 22.94 -4.53 -10.81
N LEU A 16 23.29 -3.28 -11.12
CA LEU A 16 23.54 -2.83 -12.49
C LEU A 16 24.73 -3.58 -13.13
N ALA A 17 25.80 -3.82 -12.38
CA ALA A 17 26.94 -4.62 -12.84
C ALA A 17 26.55 -6.08 -13.09
N LEU A 18 25.72 -6.66 -12.22
CA LEU A 18 25.21 -8.02 -12.37
C LEU A 18 24.36 -8.17 -13.63
N ILE A 19 23.48 -7.19 -13.95
CA ILE A 19 22.72 -7.20 -15.20
C ILE A 19 23.67 -7.21 -16.41
N LYS A 20 24.70 -6.35 -16.41
CA LYS A 20 25.70 -6.34 -17.50
C LYS A 20 26.38 -7.69 -17.65
N LEU A 21 26.74 -8.35 -16.56
CA LEU A 21 27.41 -9.66 -16.58
C LEU A 21 26.48 -10.78 -17.08
N LEU A 22 25.19 -10.73 -16.72
CA LEU A 22 24.19 -11.72 -17.13
C LEU A 22 23.78 -11.60 -18.61
N VAL A 23 23.86 -10.37 -19.15
CA VAL A 23 23.38 -10.04 -20.49
C VAL A 23 24.53 -9.98 -21.51
N LEU A 24 25.72 -9.52 -21.12
CA LEU A 24 26.86 -9.41 -22.04
C LEU A 24 27.69 -10.70 -22.03
N PRO A 25 27.92 -11.35 -23.18
CA PRO A 25 28.66 -12.61 -23.25
C PRO A 25 30.12 -12.40 -22.87
N SER A 26 30.54 -13.01 -21.75
CA SER A 26 31.92 -13.04 -21.28
C SER A 26 32.52 -14.43 -21.54
N GLY A 27 32.75 -14.79 -22.81
CA GLY A 27 33.27 -16.12 -23.19
C GLY A 27 32.21 -17.22 -23.31
N GLN A 28 32.61 -18.37 -23.84
CA GLN A 28 31.79 -19.38 -24.55
C GLN A 28 30.63 -20.06 -23.78
N GLU A 29 30.37 -19.77 -22.51
CA GLU A 29 29.20 -20.30 -21.81
C GLU A 29 28.38 -19.20 -21.14
N VAL A 30 27.30 -18.83 -21.82
CA VAL A 30 26.32 -17.87 -21.31
C VAL A 30 25.45 -18.60 -20.27
N GLN A 31 25.74 -18.46 -18.97
CA GLN A 31 24.96 -19.09 -17.90
C GLN A 31 23.62 -18.35 -17.67
N ASN A 32 22.53 -19.07 -17.42
CA ASN A 32 21.26 -18.45 -17.06
C ASN A 32 21.35 -17.84 -15.65
N PRO A 33 20.64 -16.73 -15.37
CA PRO A 33 20.63 -16.15 -14.03
C PRO A 33 20.12 -17.18 -13.01
N THR A 34 20.87 -17.34 -11.93
CA THR A 34 20.43 -18.16 -10.80
C THR A 34 19.21 -17.54 -10.11
N LEU A 35 18.39 -18.35 -9.45
CA LEU A 35 17.24 -17.86 -8.68
C LEU A 35 17.66 -16.81 -7.64
N LEU A 36 18.82 -16.98 -6.99
CA LEU A 36 19.36 -16.00 -6.05
C LEU A 36 19.64 -14.65 -6.71
N GLN A 37 20.29 -14.65 -7.89
CA GLN A 37 20.57 -13.43 -8.65
C GLN A 37 19.27 -12.73 -9.08
N LEU A 38 18.26 -13.47 -9.53
CA LEU A 38 16.95 -12.89 -9.88
C LEU A 38 16.30 -12.21 -8.67
N LYS A 39 16.24 -12.87 -7.52
CA LYS A 39 15.69 -12.29 -6.28
C LYS A 39 16.44 -11.02 -5.86
N GLN A 40 17.77 -11.07 -5.90
CA GLN A 40 18.63 -9.91 -5.59
C GLN A 40 18.36 -8.73 -6.52
N LEU A 41 18.21 -8.98 -7.83
CA LEU A 41 17.88 -7.95 -8.82
C LEU A 41 16.48 -7.36 -8.59
N LEU A 42 15.48 -8.18 -8.28
CA LEU A 42 14.13 -7.72 -7.97
C LEU A 42 14.10 -6.85 -6.70
N CYS A 43 14.78 -7.27 -5.64
CA CYS A 43 14.92 -6.48 -4.42
C CYS A 43 15.65 -5.14 -4.68
N ALA A 44 16.64 -5.11 -5.58
CA ALA A 44 17.33 -3.89 -5.98
C ALA A 44 16.45 -2.98 -6.83
N LYS A 45 15.73 -3.51 -7.82
CA LYS A 45 14.78 -2.74 -8.64
C LYS A 45 13.64 -2.17 -7.79
N LYS A 46 13.10 -2.92 -6.83
CA LYS A 46 12.08 -2.40 -5.90
C LYS A 46 12.57 -1.18 -5.12
N ARG A 47 13.81 -1.20 -4.62
CA ARG A 47 14.41 -0.05 -3.92
C ARG A 47 14.64 1.13 -4.84
N ALA A 48 15.05 0.89 -6.09
CA ALA A 48 15.18 1.94 -7.10
C ALA A 48 13.81 2.58 -7.39
N LEU A 49 12.75 1.76 -7.53
CA LEU A 49 11.39 2.23 -7.72
C LEU A 49 10.91 3.13 -6.57
N ALA A 50 11.21 2.76 -5.32
CA ALA A 50 10.86 3.56 -4.14
C ALA A 50 11.57 4.93 -4.09
N THR A 51 12.68 5.10 -4.80
CA THR A 51 13.44 6.35 -4.90
C THR A 51 13.27 7.07 -6.24
N ALA A 52 12.32 6.60 -7.08
CA ALA A 52 12.10 7.07 -8.45
C ALA A 52 13.38 7.04 -9.33
N ASP A 53 14.31 6.14 -9.02
CA ASP A 53 15.57 5.99 -9.72
C ASP A 53 15.37 5.23 -11.05
N ARG A 54 15.76 5.87 -12.15
CA ARG A 54 15.61 5.36 -13.53
C ARG A 54 16.84 4.62 -14.06
N SER A 55 17.83 4.34 -13.22
CA SER A 55 19.10 3.73 -13.62
C SER A 55 18.91 2.33 -14.23
N PHE A 56 17.94 1.56 -13.75
CA PHE A 56 17.61 0.25 -14.34
C PHE A 56 17.06 0.42 -15.77
N ASP A 57 16.16 1.37 -15.99
CA ASP A 57 15.50 1.56 -17.29
C ASP A 57 16.47 2.12 -18.33
N ALA A 58 17.32 3.06 -17.90
CA ALA A 58 18.43 3.55 -18.71
C ALA A 58 19.38 2.41 -19.12
N LEU A 59 19.77 1.55 -18.16
CA LEU A 59 20.65 0.41 -18.45
C LEU A 59 20.00 -0.60 -19.40
N LEU A 60 18.73 -0.95 -19.21
CA LEU A 60 18.02 -1.88 -20.08
C LEU A 60 17.92 -1.35 -21.51
N LEU A 61 17.66 -0.04 -21.68
CA LEU A 61 17.62 0.60 -22.99
C LEU A 61 18.98 0.58 -23.68
N ASP A 62 20.06 0.91 -22.97
CA ASP A 62 21.41 0.91 -23.51
C ASP A 62 21.87 -0.50 -23.90
N LEU A 63 21.59 -1.49 -23.05
CA LEU A 63 21.85 -2.90 -23.36
C LEU A 63 21.02 -3.39 -24.55
N GLY A 64 19.76 -2.97 -24.66
CA GLY A 64 18.90 -3.30 -25.80
C GLY A 64 19.52 -2.86 -27.13
N LYS A 65 19.99 -1.61 -27.21
CA LYS A 65 20.67 -1.07 -28.40
C LYS A 65 21.95 -1.85 -28.72
N LEU A 66 22.78 -2.09 -27.71
CA LEU A 66 24.04 -2.80 -27.87
C LEU A 66 23.83 -4.25 -28.36
N LEU A 67 22.82 -4.94 -27.82
CA LEU A 67 22.47 -6.29 -28.27
C LEU A 67 21.93 -6.31 -29.70
N ASP A 68 21.16 -5.29 -30.09
CA ASP A 68 20.66 -5.17 -31.47
C ASP A 68 21.82 -5.02 -32.46
N GLU A 69 22.82 -4.19 -32.13
CA GLU A 69 24.05 -4.06 -32.92
C GLU A 69 24.84 -5.39 -32.99
N GLN A 70 24.96 -6.10 -31.87
CA GLN A 70 25.66 -7.39 -31.82
C GLN A 70 24.94 -8.48 -32.60
N ILE A 71 23.61 -8.53 -32.55
CA ILE A 71 22.80 -9.50 -33.30
C ILE A 71 22.90 -9.21 -34.80
N GLN A 72 22.86 -7.94 -35.21
CA GLN A 72 23.15 -7.56 -36.59
C GLN A 72 24.56 -7.99 -37.03
N ALA A 73 25.54 -7.96 -36.12
CA ALA A 73 26.90 -8.44 -36.35
C ALA A 73 27.08 -9.97 -36.24
N GLY A 74 26.01 -10.75 -36.04
CA GLY A 74 26.02 -12.21 -36.06
C GLY A 74 25.99 -12.90 -34.69
N ALA A 75 25.73 -12.19 -33.60
CA ALA A 75 25.55 -12.79 -32.27
C ALA A 75 24.23 -13.58 -32.14
N PRO A 76 24.15 -14.58 -31.24
CA PRO A 76 22.93 -15.36 -31.04
C PRO A 76 21.76 -14.52 -30.48
N GLU A 77 20.58 -14.64 -31.10
CA GLU A 77 19.34 -13.98 -30.63
C GLU A 77 18.92 -14.39 -29.20
N ALA A 78 19.41 -15.54 -28.71
CA ALA A 78 19.13 -16.04 -27.36
C ALA A 78 19.56 -15.06 -26.26
N ILE A 79 20.53 -14.17 -26.53
CA ILE A 79 20.99 -13.16 -25.56
C ILE A 79 19.90 -12.09 -25.36
N LYS A 80 19.25 -11.64 -26.44
CA LYS A 80 18.15 -10.68 -26.36
C LYS A 80 16.95 -11.24 -25.61
N LYS A 81 16.66 -12.54 -25.73
CA LYS A 81 15.58 -13.19 -24.96
C LYS A 81 15.76 -13.04 -23.44
N ARG A 82 17.00 -13.04 -22.94
CA ARG A 82 17.29 -12.88 -21.50
C ARG A 82 17.05 -11.46 -21.01
N LEU A 83 17.47 -10.48 -21.80
CA LEU A 83 17.18 -9.07 -21.51
C LEU A 83 15.68 -8.83 -21.46
N LEU A 84 14.94 -9.39 -22.43
CA LEU A 84 13.48 -9.32 -22.48
C LEU A 84 12.82 -10.01 -21.27
N GLN A 85 13.34 -11.17 -20.86
CA GLN A 85 12.84 -11.87 -19.66
C GLN A 85 13.09 -11.07 -18.37
N LEU A 86 14.27 -10.46 -18.22
CA LEU A 86 14.55 -9.58 -17.08
C LEU A 86 13.65 -8.33 -17.09
N ALA A 87 13.45 -7.73 -18.27
CA ALA A 87 12.55 -6.59 -18.44
C ALA A 87 11.10 -6.96 -18.10
N ASP A 88 10.62 -8.15 -18.48
CA ASP A 88 9.30 -8.67 -18.12
C ASP A 88 9.14 -8.80 -16.59
N TYR A 89 10.14 -9.37 -15.90
CA TYR A 89 10.10 -9.45 -14.43
C TYR A 89 10.06 -8.07 -13.75
N PHE A 90 10.79 -7.09 -14.27
CA PHE A 90 10.75 -5.73 -13.73
C PHE A 90 9.43 -5.03 -14.01
N HIS A 91 8.86 -5.23 -15.20
CA HIS A 91 7.55 -4.71 -15.54
C HIS A 91 6.47 -5.28 -14.61
N LYS A 92 6.48 -6.60 -14.38
CA LYS A 92 5.58 -7.27 -13.43
C LYS A 92 5.77 -6.77 -12.00
N LEU A 93 7.00 -6.50 -11.59
CA LEU A 93 7.29 -5.91 -10.29
C LEU A 93 6.70 -4.52 -10.15
N GLU A 94 6.85 -3.66 -11.16
CA GLU A 94 6.30 -2.31 -11.17
C GLU A 94 4.77 -2.32 -11.15
N ALA A 95 4.14 -3.17 -11.98
CA ALA A 95 2.69 -3.33 -12.02
C ALA A 95 2.14 -3.81 -10.67
N ALA A 96 2.70 -4.89 -10.11
CA ALA A 96 2.28 -5.41 -8.81
C ALA A 96 2.46 -4.39 -7.68
N ALA A 97 3.58 -3.66 -7.65
CA ALA A 97 3.79 -2.58 -6.70
C ALA A 97 2.77 -1.45 -6.87
N GLY A 98 2.44 -1.09 -8.11
CA GLY A 98 1.42 -0.10 -8.46
C GLY A 98 0.04 -0.49 -7.94
N HIS A 99 -0.45 -1.69 -8.28
CA HIS A 99 -1.76 -2.19 -7.83
C HIS A 99 -1.85 -2.26 -6.30
N LEU A 100 -0.79 -2.75 -5.63
CA LEU A 100 -0.78 -2.85 -4.17
C LEU A 100 -0.78 -1.48 -3.48
N ASN A 101 0.05 -0.54 -3.95
CA ASN A 101 0.05 0.82 -3.41
C ASN A 101 -1.28 1.53 -3.66
N HIS A 102 -1.84 1.36 -4.86
CA HIS A 102 -3.12 1.95 -5.21
C HIS A 102 -4.22 1.42 -4.29
N LEU A 103 -4.33 0.10 -4.13
CA LEU A 103 -5.31 -0.51 -3.23
C LEU A 103 -5.09 -0.09 -1.76
N ALA A 104 -3.83 0.00 -1.33
CA ALA A 104 -3.49 0.35 0.04
C ALA A 104 -3.96 1.76 0.42
N PHE A 105 -3.72 2.74 -0.44
CA PHE A 105 -3.89 4.18 -0.11
C PHE A 105 -5.09 4.84 -0.79
N MET A 106 -5.55 4.34 -1.94
CA MET A 106 -6.63 4.93 -2.73
C MET A 106 -7.87 4.04 -2.63
N GLY A 107 -8.64 4.20 -1.55
CA GLY A 107 -9.81 3.38 -1.23
C GLY A 107 -10.92 3.32 -2.29
N SER A 108 -10.87 4.18 -3.32
CA SER A 108 -11.85 4.28 -4.41
C SER A 108 -11.49 3.53 -5.69
N ALA A 109 -10.31 2.94 -5.78
CA ALA A 109 -9.86 2.25 -6.97
C ALA A 109 -10.13 0.76 -6.87
N GLN A 110 -11.19 0.33 -7.55
CA GLN A 110 -11.57 -1.07 -7.63
C GLN A 110 -10.64 -1.75 -8.61
N LEU A 111 -9.80 -2.65 -8.11
CA LEU A 111 -9.10 -3.60 -8.97
C LEU A 111 -10.15 -4.41 -9.73
N ASP A 112 -10.06 -4.43 -11.04
CA ASP A 112 -10.97 -5.23 -11.86
C ASP A 112 -10.56 -6.72 -11.87
N VAL A 113 -11.35 -7.53 -12.58
CA VAL A 113 -11.10 -8.97 -12.68
C VAL A 113 -9.76 -9.26 -13.36
N GLU A 114 -9.40 -8.48 -14.38
CA GLU A 114 -8.18 -8.68 -15.15
C GLU A 114 -6.95 -8.36 -14.29
N GLU A 115 -6.99 -7.23 -13.57
CA GLU A 115 -5.93 -6.81 -12.65
C GLU A 115 -5.73 -7.82 -11.51
N LEU A 116 -6.81 -8.35 -10.92
CA LEU A 116 -6.71 -9.37 -9.86
C LEU A 116 -6.19 -10.71 -10.39
N VAL A 117 -6.58 -11.11 -11.60
CA VAL A 117 -6.03 -12.30 -12.26
C VAL A 117 -4.56 -12.11 -12.57
N GLN A 118 -4.16 -10.95 -13.07
CA GLN A 118 -2.77 -10.60 -13.34
C GLN A 118 -1.96 -10.60 -12.05
N LEU A 119 -2.47 -10.00 -10.98
CA LEU A 119 -1.80 -9.97 -9.68
C LEU A 119 -1.69 -11.37 -9.05
N LYS A 120 -2.71 -12.23 -9.22
CA LYS A 120 -2.64 -13.64 -8.84
C LYS A 120 -1.54 -14.36 -9.61
N HIS A 121 -1.45 -14.12 -10.91
CA HIS A 121 -0.42 -14.71 -11.75
C HIS A 121 0.98 -14.28 -11.32
N ASP A 122 1.17 -12.98 -11.09
CA ASP A 122 2.45 -12.44 -10.66
C ASP A 122 2.82 -12.92 -9.25
N MET A 123 1.84 -13.03 -8.33
CA MET A 123 2.04 -13.63 -7.01
C MET A 123 2.60 -15.06 -7.11
N GLU A 124 1.99 -15.91 -7.94
CA GLU A 124 2.49 -17.28 -8.15
C GLU A 124 3.87 -17.31 -8.84
N LEU A 125 4.14 -16.37 -9.75
CA LEU A 125 5.43 -16.24 -10.41
C LEU A 125 6.53 -15.91 -9.40
N PHE A 126 6.33 -14.88 -8.57
CA PHE A 126 7.30 -14.49 -7.56
C PHE A 126 7.48 -15.55 -6.48
N ASP A 127 6.39 -16.19 -6.02
CA ASP A 127 6.46 -17.28 -5.04
C ASP A 127 7.11 -18.56 -5.61
N SER A 128 7.21 -18.70 -6.93
CA SER A 128 7.97 -19.79 -7.56
C SER A 128 9.48 -19.67 -7.34
N PHE A 129 10.00 -18.46 -7.08
CA PHE A 129 11.42 -18.25 -6.77
C PHE A 129 11.77 -18.69 -5.34
N GLU A 130 10.85 -18.46 -4.41
CA GLU A 130 10.91 -18.86 -3.01
C GLU A 130 9.51 -18.71 -2.39
N PRO A 131 9.02 -19.69 -1.62
CA PRO A 131 7.71 -19.58 -0.98
C PRO A 131 7.58 -18.33 -0.11
N GLY A 132 6.55 -17.52 -0.35
CA GLY A 132 6.31 -16.26 0.37
C GLY A 132 7.17 -15.09 -0.10
N PHE A 133 7.94 -15.24 -1.19
CA PHE A 133 8.73 -14.16 -1.75
C PHE A 133 7.87 -12.97 -2.19
N PHE A 134 6.67 -13.19 -2.73
CA PHE A 134 5.76 -12.08 -3.07
C PHE A 134 5.43 -11.24 -1.84
N ARG A 135 5.07 -11.89 -0.72
CA ARG A 135 4.73 -11.21 0.53
C ARG A 135 5.92 -10.42 1.06
N ARG A 136 7.09 -11.05 1.11
CA ARG A 136 8.33 -10.41 1.55
C ARG A 136 8.72 -9.23 0.68
N LEU A 137 8.65 -9.42 -0.64
CA LEU A 137 9.03 -8.41 -1.60
C LEU A 137 8.07 -7.24 -1.58
N PHE A 138 6.75 -7.40 -1.51
CA PHE A 138 5.82 -6.28 -1.66
C PHE A 138 5.11 -5.84 -0.38
N VAL A 139 4.69 -6.78 0.47
CA VAL A 139 3.70 -6.57 1.52
C VAL A 139 4.33 -6.15 2.85
N GLU A 140 5.46 -6.74 3.23
CA GLU A 140 6.05 -6.50 4.57
C GLU A 140 6.40 -5.02 4.79
N GLU A 141 7.12 -4.41 3.84
CA GLU A 141 7.45 -2.98 3.89
C GLU A 141 6.20 -2.09 3.81
N LEU A 142 5.22 -2.47 2.98
CA LEU A 142 3.97 -1.72 2.83
C LEU A 142 3.18 -1.68 4.15
N LEU A 143 3.09 -2.80 4.86
CA LEU A 143 2.43 -2.88 6.17
C LEU A 143 3.19 -2.16 7.28
N LEU A 144 4.50 -1.93 7.13
CA LEU A 144 5.28 -1.13 8.07
C LEU A 144 5.12 0.37 7.84
N SER A 145 4.53 0.80 6.72
CA SER A 145 4.33 2.22 6.42
C SER A 145 3.47 2.89 7.51
N PRO A 146 3.94 3.99 8.11
CA PRO A 146 3.14 4.78 9.06
C PRO A 146 2.00 5.53 8.38
N LEU A 147 2.06 5.68 7.05
CA LEU A 147 1.01 6.29 6.23
C LEU A 147 -0.15 5.31 5.95
N LEU A 148 0.03 4.02 6.23
CA LEU A 148 -0.99 3.02 5.97
C LEU A 148 -1.97 2.94 7.15
N ASP A 149 -3.19 3.39 6.88
CA ASP A 149 -4.29 3.43 7.82
C ASP A 149 -4.89 2.03 8.10
N SER A 150 -5.89 1.99 8.99
CA SER A 150 -6.52 0.72 9.37
C SER A 150 -7.29 0.05 8.22
N TYR A 151 -7.93 0.83 7.35
CA TYR A 151 -8.66 0.29 6.19
C TYR A 151 -7.70 -0.19 5.11
N GLY A 152 -6.62 0.54 4.83
CA GLY A 152 -5.55 0.12 3.94
C GLY A 152 -4.93 -1.22 4.35
N ARG A 153 -4.64 -1.41 5.65
CA ARG A 153 -4.17 -2.69 6.20
C ARG A 153 -5.18 -3.82 5.97
N ARG A 154 -6.48 -3.54 6.17
CA ARG A 154 -7.56 -4.52 5.93
C ARG A 154 -7.71 -4.86 4.45
N ARG A 155 -7.62 -3.89 3.55
CA ARG A 155 -7.65 -4.10 2.08
C ARG A 155 -6.54 -5.04 1.63
N ILE A 156 -5.30 -4.78 2.06
CA ILE A 156 -4.15 -5.64 1.73
C ILE A 156 -4.34 -7.05 2.28
N LYS A 157 -4.86 -7.18 3.50
CA LYS A 157 -5.16 -8.50 4.07
C LYS A 157 -6.22 -9.26 3.25
N ILE A 158 -7.35 -8.62 2.97
CA ILE A 158 -8.44 -9.22 2.15
C ILE A 158 -7.92 -9.62 0.77
N LEU A 159 -7.13 -8.77 0.13
CA LEU A 159 -6.49 -9.06 -1.14
C LEU A 159 -5.64 -10.33 -1.07
N LEU A 160 -4.70 -10.40 -0.12
CA LEU A 160 -3.78 -11.54 -0.02
C LEU A 160 -4.51 -12.83 0.32
N ASP A 161 -5.45 -12.78 1.27
CA ASP A 161 -6.25 -13.94 1.65
C ASP A 161 -7.11 -14.44 0.47
N GLY A 162 -7.72 -13.51 -0.28
CA GLY A 162 -8.53 -13.83 -1.47
C GLY A 162 -7.72 -14.36 -2.65
N LEU A 163 -6.56 -13.76 -2.94
CA LEU A 163 -5.63 -14.26 -3.96
C LEU A 163 -5.11 -15.65 -3.59
N ALA A 164 -4.82 -15.91 -2.30
CA ALA A 164 -4.40 -17.23 -1.82
C ALA A 164 -5.53 -18.26 -1.94
N ALA A 165 -6.77 -17.89 -1.66
CA ALA A 165 -7.95 -18.75 -1.80
C ALA A 165 -8.34 -19.03 -3.26
N THR A 166 -7.95 -18.17 -4.20
CA THR A 166 -8.23 -18.34 -5.63
C THR A 166 -7.48 -19.55 -6.19
N LYS A 167 -8.25 -20.54 -6.66
CA LYS A 167 -7.70 -21.78 -7.21
C LYS A 167 -7.17 -21.58 -8.62
N THR A 168 -6.08 -22.29 -8.91
CA THR A 168 -5.43 -22.30 -10.22
C THR A 168 -5.78 -23.59 -10.95
N ILE A 169 -6.50 -23.44 -12.05
CA ILE A 169 -6.94 -24.51 -12.92
C ILE A 169 -5.91 -24.64 -14.04
N LYS A 170 -5.09 -25.68 -13.97
CA LYS A 170 -4.17 -26.04 -15.05
C LYS A 170 -4.91 -26.87 -16.08
N LEU A 171 -4.97 -26.40 -17.32
CA LEU A 171 -5.52 -27.18 -18.42
C LEU A 171 -4.55 -28.33 -18.73
N GLN A 172 -5.08 -29.55 -18.88
CA GLN A 172 -4.26 -30.68 -19.30
C GLN A 172 -3.76 -30.39 -20.73
N ASN A 173 -2.44 -30.47 -20.93
CA ASN A 173 -1.74 -30.27 -22.20
C ASN A 173 -1.53 -28.81 -22.67
N SER A 174 -1.67 -27.80 -21.81
CA SER A 174 -1.19 -26.45 -22.10
C SER A 174 -0.54 -25.78 -20.88
N ASP A 175 0.41 -24.88 -21.13
CA ASP A 175 0.99 -24.01 -20.08
C ASP A 175 -0.01 -22.91 -19.61
N MET A 176 -1.25 -22.94 -20.13
CA MET A 176 -2.26 -21.93 -19.83
C MET A 176 -2.86 -22.18 -18.43
N LYS A 177 -2.69 -21.20 -17.56
CA LYS A 177 -3.33 -21.15 -16.24
C LYS A 177 -4.65 -20.40 -16.35
N LEU A 178 -5.72 -21.00 -15.85
CA LEU A 178 -6.98 -20.32 -15.60
C LEU A 178 -7.17 -20.17 -14.09
N TYR A 179 -7.91 -19.15 -13.69
CA TYR A 179 -8.21 -18.88 -12.29
C TYR A 179 -9.71 -18.99 -12.03
N ASP A 180 -10.06 -19.39 -10.81
CA ASP A 180 -11.45 -19.46 -10.37
C ASP A 180 -12.08 -18.06 -10.35
N LEU A 181 -12.80 -17.72 -11.42
CA LEU A 181 -13.42 -16.40 -11.57
C LEU A 181 -14.49 -16.12 -10.50
N MET A 182 -15.11 -17.15 -9.92
CA MET A 182 -16.05 -16.94 -8.81
C MET A 182 -15.32 -16.46 -7.55
N ALA A 183 -14.15 -17.04 -7.26
CA ALA A 183 -13.31 -16.59 -6.15
C ALA A 183 -12.80 -15.15 -6.36
N VAL A 184 -12.42 -14.81 -7.60
CA VAL A 184 -12.01 -13.43 -7.94
C VAL A 184 -13.17 -12.44 -7.76
N GLN A 185 -14.37 -12.79 -8.22
CA GLN A 185 -15.57 -11.94 -8.02
C GLN A 185 -15.93 -11.78 -6.54
N GLN A 186 -15.81 -12.84 -5.74
CA GLN A 186 -16.01 -12.78 -4.29
C GLN A 186 -15.01 -11.85 -3.61
N LEU A 187 -13.74 -11.87 -4.04
CA LEU A 187 -12.72 -10.95 -3.55
C LEU A 187 -13.07 -9.49 -3.89
N ILE A 188 -13.49 -9.21 -5.12
CA ILE A 188 -13.94 -7.86 -5.50
C ILE A 188 -15.09 -7.40 -4.61
N GLU A 189 -16.06 -8.27 -4.34
CA GLU A 189 -17.20 -7.95 -3.48
C GLU A 189 -16.78 -7.68 -2.03
N GLN A 190 -15.83 -8.45 -1.48
CA GLN A 190 -15.28 -8.19 -0.15
C GLN A 190 -14.57 -6.84 -0.07
N LEU A 191 -13.81 -6.46 -1.09
CA LEU A 191 -13.16 -5.14 -1.17
C LEU A 191 -14.20 -4.01 -1.25
N LYS A 192 -15.26 -4.19 -2.05
CA LYS A 192 -16.38 -3.24 -2.14
C LYS A 192 -17.12 -3.07 -0.83
N GLN A 193 -17.36 -4.15 -0.10
CA GLN A 193 -18.00 -4.10 1.21
C GLN A 193 -17.15 -3.33 2.23
N LEU A 194 -15.83 -3.56 2.23
CA LEU A 194 -14.92 -2.80 3.08
C LEU A 194 -14.92 -1.30 2.74
N GLU A 195 -14.95 -0.96 1.45
CA GLU A 195 -15.05 0.43 0.98
C GLU A 195 -16.36 1.09 1.42
N GLN A 196 -17.49 0.38 1.34
CA GLN A 196 -18.77 0.89 1.84
C GLN A 196 -18.75 1.09 3.36
N GLU A 197 -18.13 0.16 4.10
CA GLU A 197 -17.95 0.28 5.55
C GLU A 197 -17.12 1.51 5.92
N GLU A 198 -16.00 1.75 5.22
CA GLU A 198 -15.14 2.93 5.43
C GLU A 198 -15.88 4.23 5.15
N ARG A 199 -16.60 4.31 4.01
CA ARG A 199 -17.40 5.50 3.68
C ARG A 199 -18.46 5.78 4.73
N LEU A 200 -19.16 4.74 5.20
CA LEU A 200 -20.11 4.87 6.30
C LEU A 200 -19.43 5.32 7.58
N PHE A 201 -18.25 4.76 7.90
CA PHE A 201 -17.47 5.14 9.07
C PHE A 201 -17.12 6.63 9.06
N MET A 202 -16.61 7.17 7.94
CA MET A 202 -16.28 8.59 7.83
C MET A 202 -17.50 9.49 8.03
N VAL A 203 -18.63 9.15 7.41
CA VAL A 203 -19.89 9.89 7.61
C VAL A 203 -20.34 9.87 9.07
N VAL A 204 -20.25 8.71 9.73
CA VAL A 204 -20.63 8.58 11.13
C VAL A 204 -19.69 9.41 12.02
N VAL A 205 -18.39 9.41 11.75
CA VAL A 205 -17.41 10.25 12.45
C VAL A 205 -17.78 11.73 12.36
N ASP A 206 -18.08 12.23 11.16
CA ASP A 206 -18.47 13.63 10.96
C ASP A 206 -19.73 14.01 11.76
N LEU A 207 -20.75 13.14 11.72
CA LEU A 207 -22.00 13.36 12.44
C LEU A 207 -21.79 13.27 13.96
N VAL A 208 -20.96 12.34 14.45
CA VAL A 208 -20.59 12.27 15.87
C VAL A 208 -19.82 13.52 16.30
N ALA A 209 -18.89 14.00 15.47
CA ALA A 209 -18.13 15.22 15.75
C ALA A 209 -19.05 16.45 15.84
N GLU A 210 -19.99 16.60 14.92
CA GLU A 210 -21.01 17.65 14.94
C GLU A 210 -21.86 17.60 16.21
N GLN A 211 -22.40 16.43 16.56
CA GLN A 211 -23.21 16.27 17.77
C GLN A 211 -22.39 16.47 19.05
N SER A 212 -21.12 16.11 19.04
CA SER A 212 -20.22 16.30 20.18
C SER A 212 -19.92 17.77 20.44
N ARG A 213 -19.79 18.60 19.38
CA ARG A 213 -19.65 20.06 19.52
C ARG A 213 -20.89 20.70 20.10
N LEU A 214 -22.08 20.26 19.69
CA LEU A 214 -23.36 20.78 20.15
C LEU A 214 -23.70 20.35 21.59
N ASN A 215 -23.27 19.15 22.01
CA ASN A 215 -23.71 18.51 23.24
C ASN A 215 -22.53 17.86 24.02
N GLN A 216 -21.51 18.65 24.37
CA GLN A 216 -20.25 18.17 24.98
C GLN A 216 -20.44 17.30 26.24
N ALA A 217 -21.41 17.61 27.10
CA ALA A 217 -21.69 16.84 28.33
C ALA A 217 -22.35 15.47 28.06
N THR A 218 -23.01 15.33 26.90
CA THR A 218 -23.90 14.20 26.57
C THR A 218 -23.11 13.02 26.00
N VAL A 219 -22.02 13.26 25.27
CA VAL A 219 -21.17 12.21 24.65
C VAL A 219 -20.50 11.27 25.67
N SER A 220 -20.26 11.79 26.88
CA SER A 220 -19.55 11.06 27.94
C SER A 220 -20.44 10.06 28.69
N SER A 221 -21.77 10.21 28.64
CA SER A 221 -22.71 9.32 29.33
C SER A 221 -23.28 8.24 28.39
N PRO A 222 -23.60 7.03 28.90
CA PRO A 222 -24.23 5.98 28.08
C PRO A 222 -25.57 6.41 27.46
N GLN A 223 -26.39 7.12 28.23
CA GLN A 223 -27.70 7.63 27.78
C GLN A 223 -27.55 8.68 26.67
N GLY A 224 -26.53 9.53 26.80
CA GLY A 224 -26.26 10.54 25.80
C GLY A 224 -25.69 9.98 24.50
N ARG A 225 -24.85 8.94 24.56
CA ARG A 225 -24.41 8.20 23.36
C ARG A 225 -25.58 7.57 22.62
N GLU A 226 -26.52 6.96 23.33
CA GLU A 226 -27.72 6.39 22.73
C GLU A 226 -28.59 7.47 22.06
N THR A 227 -28.69 8.65 22.67
CA THR A 227 -29.39 9.81 22.08
C THR A 227 -28.71 10.27 20.79
N ILE A 228 -27.39 10.42 20.81
CA ILE A 228 -26.59 10.78 19.63
C ILE A 228 -26.77 9.74 18.54
N LYS A 229 -26.68 8.44 18.87
CA LYS A 229 -26.88 7.35 17.89
C LYS A 229 -28.22 7.47 17.17
N ARG A 230 -29.30 7.74 17.91
CA ARG A 230 -30.65 7.94 17.31
C ARG A 230 -30.69 9.15 16.39
N ILE A 231 -30.07 10.26 16.78
CA ILE A 231 -29.98 11.47 15.94
C ILE A 231 -29.24 11.15 14.64
N ILE A 232 -28.09 10.48 14.73
CA ILE A 232 -27.29 10.10 13.56
C ILE A 232 -28.07 9.18 12.63
N VAL A 233 -28.77 8.16 13.15
CA VAL A 233 -29.61 7.28 12.32
C VAL A 233 -30.69 8.07 11.59
N ILE A 234 -31.32 9.05 12.24
CA ILE A 234 -32.30 9.93 11.60
C ILE A 234 -31.63 10.76 10.50
N GLU A 235 -30.43 11.29 10.75
CA GLU A 235 -29.69 12.11 9.78
C GLU A 235 -29.24 11.29 8.57
N LEU A 236 -28.73 10.07 8.78
CA LEU A 236 -28.33 9.14 7.73
C LEU A 236 -29.49 8.81 6.78
N ARG A 237 -30.67 8.53 7.35
CA ARG A 237 -31.88 8.24 6.57
C ARG A 237 -32.37 9.47 5.79
N LYS A 238 -32.34 10.65 6.42
CA LYS A 238 -32.85 11.90 5.81
C LYS A 238 -31.91 12.49 4.75
N ARG A 239 -30.60 12.57 5.04
CA ARG A 239 -29.62 13.25 4.17
C ARG A 239 -29.00 12.33 3.13
N LEU A 240 -28.72 11.07 3.50
CA LEU A 240 -27.88 10.18 2.69
C LEU A 240 -28.64 8.97 2.13
N GLN A 241 -29.94 8.85 2.42
CA GLN A 241 -30.80 7.73 2.00
C GLN A 241 -30.24 6.36 2.44
N ILE A 242 -29.43 6.34 3.50
CA ILE A 242 -28.87 5.13 4.08
C ILE A 242 -29.92 4.53 5.00
N ASN A 243 -30.56 3.46 4.53
CA ASN A 243 -31.70 2.82 5.21
C ASN A 243 -31.32 1.64 6.11
N HIS A 244 -30.05 1.28 6.19
CA HIS A 244 -29.56 0.26 7.11
C HIS A 244 -29.12 0.88 8.44
N ASP A 245 -29.18 0.07 9.50
CA ASP A 245 -28.72 0.50 10.82
C ASP A 245 -27.20 0.54 10.89
N ILE A 246 -26.67 1.43 11.73
CA ILE A 246 -25.22 1.58 11.95
C ILE A 246 -24.74 0.41 12.82
N PRO A 247 -23.74 -0.37 12.36
CA PRO A 247 -23.11 -1.38 13.21
C PRO A 247 -22.61 -0.76 14.53
N GLU A 248 -22.89 -1.40 15.66
CA GLU A 248 -22.58 -0.83 16.97
C GLU A 248 -21.08 -0.60 17.16
N GLU A 249 -20.25 -1.52 16.68
CA GLU A 249 -18.80 -1.40 16.70
C GLU A 249 -18.31 -0.16 15.92
N LEU A 250 -18.92 0.13 14.76
CA LEU A 250 -18.57 1.26 13.92
C LEU A 250 -18.91 2.59 14.63
N PHE A 251 -20.09 2.69 15.24
CA PHE A 251 -20.47 3.85 16.04
C PHE A 251 -19.54 4.06 17.24
N ASN A 252 -19.23 3.00 17.99
CA ASN A 252 -18.34 3.09 19.15
C ASN A 252 -16.94 3.55 18.74
N ARG A 253 -16.38 3.00 17.66
CA ARG A 253 -15.10 3.44 17.08
C ARG A 253 -15.13 4.91 16.67
N ALA A 254 -16.22 5.39 16.07
CA ALA A 254 -16.37 6.79 15.68
C ALA A 254 -16.38 7.72 16.91
N VAL A 255 -17.09 7.35 17.98
CA VAL A 255 -17.10 8.10 19.24
C VAL A 255 -15.70 8.15 19.88
N GLU A 256 -14.95 7.05 19.85
CA GLU A 256 -13.57 7.02 20.34
C GLU A 256 -12.65 7.91 19.50
N LEU A 257 -12.76 7.85 18.18
CA LEU A 257 -11.98 8.68 17.27
C LEU A 257 -12.23 10.17 17.52
N VAL A 258 -13.49 10.60 17.58
CA VAL A 258 -13.87 11.99 17.84
C VAL A 258 -13.36 12.48 19.20
N LYS A 259 -13.31 11.61 20.21
CA LYS A 259 -12.70 11.96 21.50
C LYS A 259 -11.20 12.16 21.40
N LEU A 260 -10.49 11.28 20.69
CA LEU A 260 -9.06 11.41 20.49
C LEU A 260 -8.73 12.66 19.67
N GLU A 261 -9.51 12.95 18.61
CA GLU A 261 -9.45 14.20 17.86
C GLU A 261 -9.61 15.41 18.77
N ALA A 262 -10.65 15.43 19.62
CA ALA A 262 -10.87 16.53 20.55
C ALA A 262 -9.72 16.70 21.56
N ILE A 263 -9.14 15.60 22.07
CA ILE A 263 -7.96 15.66 22.95
C ILE A 263 -6.76 16.21 22.19
N TYR A 264 -6.50 15.72 20.97
CA TYR A 264 -5.38 16.16 20.17
C TYR A 264 -5.46 17.66 19.87
N THR A 265 -6.56 18.09 19.28
CA THR A 265 -6.77 19.46 18.80
C THR A 265 -6.84 20.48 19.93
N ASN A 266 -7.48 20.14 21.07
CA ASN A 266 -7.68 21.11 22.15
C ASN A 266 -6.57 21.12 23.20
N ALA A 267 -5.87 20.00 23.42
CA ALA A 267 -4.91 19.87 24.52
C ALA A 267 -3.47 19.61 24.06
N VAL A 268 -3.27 18.81 23.02
CA VAL A 268 -1.93 18.35 22.60
C VAL A 268 -1.32 19.28 21.56
N LEU A 269 -2.02 19.54 20.45
CA LEU A 269 -1.55 20.36 19.34
C LEU A 269 -1.15 21.79 19.77
N PRO A 270 -1.91 22.49 20.64
CA PRO A 270 -1.47 23.80 21.14
C PRO A 270 -0.15 23.76 21.91
N GLN A 271 0.18 22.65 22.56
CA GLN A 271 1.46 22.48 23.26
C GLN A 271 2.60 22.15 22.30
N ILE A 272 2.33 21.34 21.26
CA ILE A 272 3.28 21.06 20.18
C ILE A 272 3.69 22.37 19.49
N LEU A 273 2.71 23.22 19.14
CA LEU A 273 2.94 24.51 18.50
C LEU A 273 3.70 25.51 19.40
N ARG A 274 3.69 25.30 20.72
CA ARG A 274 4.50 26.07 21.69
C ARG A 274 5.92 25.52 21.88
N GLY A 275 6.32 24.50 21.11
CA GLY A 275 7.67 23.94 21.10
C GLY A 275 7.82 22.58 21.81
N ASN A 276 6.75 21.97 22.32
CA ASN A 276 6.85 20.63 22.93
C ASN A 276 6.62 19.52 21.89
N HIS A 277 7.59 19.37 20.97
CA HIS A 277 7.49 18.45 19.83
C HIS A 277 7.39 16.97 20.24
N ALA A 278 7.93 16.58 21.40
CA ALA A 278 7.89 15.20 21.89
C ALA A 278 6.45 14.68 22.11
N LEU A 279 5.50 15.58 22.43
CA LEU A 279 4.10 15.21 22.63
C LEU A 279 3.44 14.68 21.35
N ARG A 280 3.90 15.11 20.17
CA ARG A 280 3.38 14.62 18.89
C ARG A 280 3.63 13.12 18.78
N GLN A 281 4.89 12.71 18.93
CA GLN A 281 5.28 11.31 18.82
C GLN A 281 4.68 10.45 19.94
N GLU A 282 4.60 10.99 21.16
CA GLU A 282 3.96 10.30 22.29
C GLU A 282 2.47 10.05 22.01
N PHE A 283 1.75 11.05 21.49
CA PHE A 283 0.35 10.93 21.16
C PHE A 283 0.13 9.94 20.01
N ILE A 284 0.90 10.03 18.91
CA ILE A 284 0.86 9.07 17.80
C ILE A 284 1.02 7.64 18.32
N THR A 285 2.04 7.41 19.17
CA THR A 285 2.36 6.09 19.72
C THR A 285 1.23 5.53 20.61
N LYS A 286 0.60 6.39 21.43
CA LYS A 286 -0.45 5.97 22.38
C LYS A 286 -1.82 5.81 21.73
N SER A 287 -2.19 6.75 20.86
CA SER A 287 -3.51 6.81 20.23
C SER A 287 -3.69 5.78 19.13
N LYS A 288 -2.59 5.34 18.50
CA LYS A 288 -2.59 4.48 17.32
C LYS A 288 -3.39 5.06 16.14
N LEU A 289 -3.64 6.37 16.14
CA LEU A 289 -4.18 7.06 14.98
C LEU A 289 -3.13 7.04 13.87
N ASP A 290 -3.59 6.90 12.64
CA ASP A 290 -2.72 6.96 11.47
C ASP A 290 -2.13 8.36 11.29
N LEU A 291 -0.90 8.41 10.81
CA LEU A 291 -0.14 9.65 10.69
C LEU A 291 -0.82 10.62 9.73
N PHE A 292 -1.41 10.10 8.65
CA PHE A 292 -2.11 10.90 7.65
C PHE A 292 -3.31 11.65 8.26
N TYR A 293 -4.13 10.96 9.06
CA TYR A 293 -5.25 11.59 9.77
C TYR A 293 -4.79 12.65 10.78
N ILE A 294 -3.69 12.42 11.49
CA ILE A 294 -3.11 13.43 12.40
C ILE A 294 -2.61 14.65 11.61
N GLU A 295 -1.95 14.44 10.48
CA GLU A 295 -1.47 15.54 9.64
C GLU A 295 -2.60 16.35 9.02
N ASP A 296 -3.71 15.70 8.64
CA ASP A 296 -4.93 16.38 8.22
C ASP A 296 -5.53 17.22 9.34
N LEU A 297 -5.60 16.69 10.57
CA LEU A 297 -6.02 17.44 11.76
C LEU A 297 -5.17 18.68 12.01
N GLU A 298 -3.84 18.54 11.91
CA GLU A 298 -2.89 19.64 12.06
C GLU A 298 -3.12 20.73 11.01
N ASN A 299 -3.29 20.33 9.75
CA ASN A 299 -3.59 21.25 8.65
C ASN A 299 -4.91 21.98 8.89
N ARG A 300 -5.99 21.26 9.25
CA ARG A 300 -7.30 21.86 9.55
C ARG A 300 -7.21 22.87 10.68
N TYR A 301 -6.57 22.52 11.78
CA TYR A 301 -6.39 23.42 12.92
C TYR A 301 -5.61 24.68 12.54
N CYS A 302 -4.49 24.55 11.81
CA CYS A 302 -3.70 25.71 11.41
C CYS A 302 -4.49 26.63 10.45
N ASN A 303 -5.22 26.06 9.50
CA ASN A 303 -6.07 26.80 8.58
C ASN A 303 -7.17 27.57 9.32
N GLU A 304 -7.86 26.93 10.27
CA GLU A 304 -8.93 27.55 11.06
C GLU A 304 -8.43 28.67 11.97
N ASN A 305 -7.18 28.59 12.44
CA ASN A 305 -6.58 29.55 13.37
C ASN A 305 -5.63 30.56 12.69
N GLY A 306 -5.50 30.53 11.36
CA GLY A 306 -4.62 31.43 10.61
C GLY A 306 -3.12 31.27 10.92
N ILE A 307 -2.69 30.04 11.25
CA ILE A 307 -1.30 29.70 11.57
C ILE A 307 -0.54 29.39 10.27
N ASP A 308 0.69 29.89 10.17
CA ASP A 308 1.54 29.69 8.99
C ASP A 308 1.84 28.20 8.75
N PRO A 309 1.54 27.65 7.56
CA PRO A 309 1.82 26.25 7.23
C PRO A 309 3.30 25.87 7.33
N ALA A 310 4.23 26.81 7.22
CA ALA A 310 5.67 26.55 7.39
C ALA A 310 6.01 25.96 8.76
N ILE A 311 5.21 26.24 9.80
CA ILE A 311 5.38 25.68 11.14
C ILE A 311 5.13 24.16 11.13
N LEU A 312 4.15 23.70 10.36
CA LEU A 312 3.86 22.26 10.22
C LEU A 312 4.95 21.53 9.45
N GLU A 313 5.55 22.17 8.44
CA GLU A 313 6.69 21.58 7.72
C GLU A 313 7.90 21.38 8.65
N GLN A 314 8.20 22.36 9.51
CA GLN A 314 9.25 22.25 10.52
C GLN A 314 8.97 21.10 11.49
N LEU A 315 7.72 20.97 11.96
CA LEU A 315 7.28 19.89 12.84
C LEU A 315 7.40 18.49 12.22
N ARG A 316 7.24 18.38 10.90
CA ARG A 316 7.34 17.10 10.17
C ARG A 316 8.77 16.74 9.80
N SER A 317 9.66 17.74 9.71
CA SER A 317 11.07 17.56 9.34
C SER A 317 11.99 17.18 10.51
N GLY A 318 11.53 17.32 11.75
CA GLY A 318 12.25 16.96 12.98
C GLY A 318 11.79 15.65 13.58
#